data_AF-A0A935L9Q6-F1
#
_entry.id   AF-A0A935L9Q6-F1
#
_cell.length_a   1.000
_cell.length_b   1.000
_cell.length_c   1.000
_cell.angle_alpha   90.00
_cell.angle_beta   90.00
_cell.angle_gamma   90.00
#
_symmetry.space_group_name_H-M   'P 1'
#
loop_
_entity.id
_entity.type
_entity.pdbx_description
1 polymer ?
#
loop_
_entity_poly.entity_id
_entity_poly.type
_entity_poly.pdbx_seq_one_letter_code
_entity_poly.pdbx_strand_id
1 'polypeptide(L)'
;MEGRLAAERSSQFFVLGSQDETAGCQSCQATLAQDGTLSLQLRLPNAMAQSGKYLDITGIRFVYGHEQIIAALGTSQRIHTQTKDGKPTVKRIGTALSYRFVRDDKGWRIFVSVEARPVKQVSRRELGAIGVDLNADHLAVAETDRFGNLIGTRRMDLVTYGKTQDQTKALIGDAAVSLAAQAQTAGKPIVLEALNFQKKKAELETTHPKQARMISSFACNKGRIKHQGGGIPCWR
;
A
#
# COMPACT_ATOMS: atom_id res chain seq x y z
N MET A 1 19.89 -25.80 -15.71
CA MET A 1 19.49 -24.44 -15.28
C MET A 1 18.01 -24.14 -15.58
N GLU A 2 17.19 -25.14 -15.95
CA GLU A 2 15.74 -25.00 -16.24
C GLU A 2 14.83 -25.33 -15.05
N GLY A 3 15.33 -26.02 -14.00
CA GLY A 3 14.50 -26.44 -12.86
C GLY A 3 14.16 -25.35 -11.83
N ARG A 4 14.82 -24.18 -11.87
CA ARG A 4 14.63 -23.12 -10.87
C ARG A 4 13.50 -22.14 -11.21
N LEU A 5 13.22 -21.94 -12.50
CA LEU A 5 12.18 -21.02 -12.98
C LEU A 5 10.75 -21.61 -12.88
N ALA A 6 10.61 -22.95 -12.89
CA ALA A 6 9.31 -23.61 -12.73
C ALA A 6 8.83 -23.61 -11.27
N ALA A 7 9.75 -23.74 -10.29
CA ALA A 7 9.41 -23.78 -8.87
C ALA A 7 8.88 -22.46 -8.31
N GLU A 8 9.32 -21.32 -8.85
CA GLU A 8 8.92 -19.97 -8.38
C GLU A 8 7.45 -19.61 -8.68
N ARG A 9 6.81 -20.28 -9.65
CA ARG A 9 5.38 -20.07 -9.97
C ARG A 9 4.45 -20.95 -9.16
N SER A 10 4.95 -22.04 -8.58
CA SER A 10 4.16 -22.99 -7.77
C SER A 10 4.20 -22.69 -6.28
N SER A 11 4.97 -21.68 -5.84
CA SER A 11 5.06 -21.28 -4.44
C SER A 11 4.02 -20.24 -4.02
N GLN A 12 3.18 -19.73 -4.93
CA GLN A 12 2.15 -18.77 -4.59
C GLN A 12 0.89 -18.93 -5.43
N PHE A 13 -0.23 -18.47 -4.88
CA PHE A 13 -1.48 -18.32 -5.62
C PHE A 13 -2.24 -17.09 -5.16
N PHE A 14 -3.12 -16.60 -6.02
CA PHE A 14 -3.89 -15.38 -5.81
C PHE A 14 -5.38 -15.66 -5.96
N VAL A 15 -6.16 -15.15 -5.01
CA VAL A 15 -7.61 -15.22 -4.99
C VAL A 15 -8.14 -13.80 -5.12
N LEU A 16 -8.69 -13.50 -6.30
CA LEU A 16 -9.21 -12.18 -6.60
C LEU A 16 -10.53 -11.92 -5.85
N GLY A 17 -10.61 -10.77 -5.20
CA GLY A 17 -11.82 -10.29 -4.54
C GLY A 17 -12.72 -9.49 -5.47
N SER A 18 -13.98 -9.36 -5.10
CA SER A 18 -14.94 -8.46 -5.74
C SER A 18 -15.90 -7.86 -4.71
N GLN A 19 -16.34 -6.63 -4.95
CA GLN A 19 -17.20 -5.86 -4.04
C GLN A 19 -18.62 -6.41 -3.92
N ASP A 20 -19.07 -7.17 -4.92
CA ASP A 20 -20.38 -7.83 -4.95
C ASP A 20 -20.34 -9.25 -4.35
N GLU A 21 -19.19 -9.68 -3.83
CA GLU A 21 -19.01 -10.98 -3.22
C GLU A 21 -19.13 -10.95 -1.69
N THR A 22 -19.53 -12.09 -1.12
CA THR A 22 -19.60 -12.24 0.34
C THR A 22 -18.20 -12.05 0.94
N ALA A 23 -18.09 -11.23 1.99
CA ALA A 23 -16.82 -10.87 2.61
C ALA A 23 -15.75 -10.38 1.60
N GLY A 24 -16.18 -9.78 0.48
CA GLY A 24 -15.29 -9.22 -0.52
C GLY A 24 -14.58 -10.25 -1.41
N CYS A 25 -14.83 -11.55 -1.25
CA CYS A 25 -14.24 -12.61 -2.08
C CYS A 25 -14.99 -13.95 -1.96
N GLN A 26 -15.48 -14.46 -3.09
CA GLN A 26 -16.23 -15.72 -3.14
C GLN A 26 -15.42 -16.94 -2.67
N SER A 27 -14.16 -17.00 -3.12
CA SER A 27 -13.30 -18.19 -2.98
C SER A 27 -12.42 -18.16 -1.72
N CYS A 28 -12.42 -17.05 -0.98
CA CYS A 28 -11.74 -16.94 0.31
C CYS A 28 -12.49 -15.94 1.19
N GLN A 29 -13.30 -16.44 2.11
CA GLN A 29 -14.17 -15.59 2.94
C GLN A 29 -13.56 -15.42 4.32
N ALA A 30 -13.39 -14.17 4.74
CA ALA A 30 -12.93 -13.86 6.09
C ALA A 30 -14.10 -13.58 7.04
N THR A 31 -13.99 -14.06 8.28
CA THR A 31 -14.91 -13.76 9.37
C THR A 31 -14.13 -13.28 10.59
N LEU A 32 -14.71 -12.34 11.34
CA LEU A 32 -14.15 -11.84 12.59
C LEU A 32 -14.65 -12.70 13.75
N ALA A 33 -13.72 -13.29 14.50
CA ALA A 33 -14.02 -14.01 15.73
C ALA A 33 -14.17 -13.05 16.93
N GLN A 34 -14.76 -13.54 18.02
CA GLN A 34 -15.02 -12.73 19.22
C GLN A 34 -13.72 -12.24 19.90
N ASP A 35 -12.62 -12.96 19.74
CA ASP A 35 -11.28 -12.60 20.25
C ASP A 35 -10.54 -11.58 19.36
N GLY A 36 -11.19 -11.09 18.30
CA GLY A 36 -10.65 -10.14 17.34
C GLY A 36 -9.69 -10.73 16.31
N THR A 37 -9.52 -12.05 16.28
CA THR A 37 -8.80 -12.74 15.19
C THR A 37 -9.69 -12.97 13.98
N LEU A 38 -9.06 -13.18 12.82
CA LEU A 38 -9.74 -13.52 11.58
C LEU A 38 -9.67 -15.02 11.33
N SER A 39 -10.76 -15.57 10.81
CA SER A 39 -10.82 -16.92 10.23
C SER A 39 -11.05 -16.80 8.74
N LEU A 40 -10.23 -17.48 7.94
CA LEU A 40 -10.35 -17.53 6.49
C LEU A 40 -10.85 -18.90 6.05
N GLN A 41 -11.98 -18.92 5.35
CA GLN A 41 -12.49 -20.10 4.68
C GLN A 41 -12.08 -20.05 3.20
N LEU A 42 -11.06 -20.82 2.84
CA LEU A 42 -10.54 -20.91 1.47
C LEU A 42 -11.21 -22.06 0.71
N ARG A 43 -11.79 -21.78 -0.44
CA ARG A 43 -12.36 -22.80 -1.33
C ARG A 43 -11.25 -23.57 -2.04
N LEU A 44 -11.26 -24.89 -1.89
CA LEU A 44 -10.30 -25.77 -2.55
C LEU A 44 -10.77 -26.12 -3.98
N PRO A 45 -9.85 -26.37 -4.93
CA PRO A 45 -10.18 -26.88 -6.25
C PRO A 45 -10.93 -28.22 -6.17
N ASN A 46 -11.83 -28.48 -7.11
CA ASN A 46 -12.60 -29.74 -7.13
C ASN A 46 -11.71 -30.99 -7.19
N ALA A 47 -10.49 -30.89 -7.74
CA ALA A 47 -9.51 -31.97 -7.73
C ALA A 47 -9.10 -32.43 -6.32
N MET A 48 -9.29 -31.58 -5.30
CA MET A 48 -8.99 -31.86 -3.90
C MET A 48 -10.25 -32.15 -3.07
N ALA A 49 -11.41 -32.36 -3.72
CA ALA A 49 -12.70 -32.50 -3.03
C ALA A 49 -12.75 -33.66 -2.01
N GLN A 50 -11.91 -34.68 -2.17
CA GLN A 50 -11.78 -35.80 -1.21
C GLN A 50 -11.25 -35.33 0.16
N SER A 51 -10.45 -34.26 0.19
CA SER A 51 -9.91 -33.66 1.42
C SER A 51 -10.83 -32.59 2.01
N GLY A 52 -12.00 -32.36 1.40
CA GLY A 52 -12.93 -31.29 1.76
C GLY A 52 -13.03 -30.22 0.67
N LYS A 53 -14.16 -29.49 0.68
CA LYS A 53 -14.40 -28.37 -0.25
C LYS A 53 -13.75 -27.06 0.20
N TYR A 54 -13.47 -26.94 1.49
CA TYR A 54 -12.96 -25.73 2.11
C TYR A 54 -11.83 -26.07 3.08
N LEU A 55 -10.90 -25.14 3.20
CA LEU A 55 -9.84 -25.11 4.20
C LEU A 55 -10.07 -23.91 5.11
N ASP A 56 -10.28 -24.17 6.39
CA ASP A 56 -10.41 -23.11 7.40
C ASP A 56 -9.05 -22.82 8.04
N ILE A 57 -8.65 -21.55 8.02
CA ILE A 57 -7.42 -21.05 8.62
C ILE A 57 -7.83 -20.05 9.70
N THR A 58 -7.64 -20.40 10.97
CA THR A 58 -8.16 -19.64 12.12
C THR A 58 -7.04 -18.93 12.89
N GLY A 59 -7.42 -18.00 13.77
CA GLY A 59 -6.47 -17.32 14.66
C GLY A 59 -5.56 -16.31 13.95
N ILE A 60 -5.95 -15.80 12.78
CA ILE A 60 -5.11 -14.90 11.99
C ILE A 60 -5.21 -13.49 12.57
N ARG A 61 -4.04 -12.89 12.85
CA ARG A 61 -3.92 -11.47 13.15
C ARG A 61 -2.85 -10.85 12.27
N PHE A 62 -3.23 -9.83 11.52
CA PHE A 62 -2.28 -9.09 10.69
C PHE A 62 -1.58 -8.04 11.56
N VAL A 63 -0.26 -7.97 11.49
CA VAL A 63 0.51 -6.93 12.22
C VAL A 63 0.21 -5.54 11.64
N TYR A 64 -0.02 -5.48 10.33
CA TYR A 64 -0.32 -4.25 9.60
C TYR A 64 -1.65 -4.39 8.87
N GLY A 65 -2.48 -3.36 8.90
CA GLY A 65 -3.71 -3.35 8.10
C GLY A 65 -4.90 -4.07 8.74
N HIS A 66 -4.76 -4.68 9.93
CA HIS A 66 -5.82 -5.53 10.53
C HIS A 66 -7.15 -4.79 10.69
N GLU A 67 -7.10 -3.60 11.29
CA GLU A 67 -8.29 -2.77 11.47
C GLU A 67 -8.90 -2.32 10.14
N GLN A 68 -8.07 -2.06 9.13
CA GLN A 68 -8.55 -1.69 7.79
C GLN A 68 -9.23 -2.88 7.09
N ILE A 69 -8.71 -4.09 7.28
CA ILE A 69 -9.33 -5.33 6.77
C ILE A 69 -10.66 -5.58 7.49
N ILE A 70 -10.71 -5.45 8.82
CA ILE A 70 -11.96 -5.56 9.60
C ILE A 70 -12.99 -4.53 9.14
N ALA A 71 -12.57 -3.27 9.01
CA ALA A 71 -13.44 -2.20 8.55
C ALA A 71 -13.98 -2.44 7.13
N ALA A 72 -13.17 -3.04 6.25
CA ALA A 72 -13.58 -3.43 4.90
C ALA A 72 -14.55 -4.62 4.90
N LEU A 73 -14.37 -5.60 5.78
CA LEU A 73 -15.33 -6.69 5.96
C LEU A 73 -16.69 -6.17 6.43
N GLY A 74 -16.68 -5.19 7.34
CA GLY A 74 -17.88 -4.54 7.87
C GLY A 74 -18.69 -3.73 6.84
N THR A 75 -18.16 -3.45 5.65
CA THR A 75 -18.92 -2.74 4.59
C THR A 75 -19.83 -3.66 3.79
N SER A 76 -19.70 -4.99 3.92
CA SER A 76 -20.47 -5.94 3.11
C SER A 76 -21.94 -5.94 3.50
N GLN A 77 -22.81 -5.49 2.60
CA GLN A 77 -24.25 -5.36 2.84
C GLN A 77 -25.07 -5.80 1.62
N ARG A 78 -26.26 -6.34 1.87
CA ARG A 78 -27.27 -6.59 0.83
C ARG A 78 -28.20 -5.38 0.75
N ILE A 79 -28.27 -4.77 -0.43
CA ILE A 79 -29.16 -3.64 -0.73
C ILE A 79 -30.26 -4.07 -1.69
N HIS A 80 -31.45 -3.51 -1.49
CA HIS A 80 -32.55 -3.65 -2.45
C HIS A 80 -32.37 -2.56 -3.51
N THR A 81 -32.42 -2.95 -4.77
CA THR A 81 -32.30 -2.06 -5.92
C THR A 81 -33.34 -2.45 -6.98
N GLN A 82 -33.49 -1.64 -8.01
CA GLN A 82 -34.34 -1.98 -9.16
C GLN A 82 -33.48 -2.21 -10.40
N THR A 83 -33.91 -3.11 -11.27
CA THR A 83 -33.34 -3.25 -12.62
C THR A 83 -33.76 -2.08 -13.50
N LYS A 84 -33.15 -1.95 -14.69
CA LYS A 84 -33.55 -0.93 -15.67
C LYS A 84 -35.03 -1.02 -16.07
N ASP A 85 -35.61 -2.20 -15.97
CA ASP A 85 -37.03 -2.48 -16.26
C ASP A 85 -37.95 -2.33 -15.04
N GLY A 86 -37.45 -1.74 -13.94
CA GLY A 86 -38.24 -1.47 -12.72
C GLY A 86 -38.47 -2.69 -11.82
N LYS A 87 -37.87 -3.85 -12.10
CA LYS A 87 -38.04 -5.06 -11.27
C LYS A 87 -37.19 -4.97 -10.00
N PRO A 88 -37.73 -5.24 -8.80
CA PRO A 88 -36.95 -5.27 -7.58
C PRO A 88 -35.93 -6.42 -7.62
N THR A 89 -34.70 -6.14 -7.19
CA THR A 89 -33.60 -7.09 -7.09
C THR A 89 -32.75 -6.79 -5.86
N VAL A 90 -31.97 -7.77 -5.41
CA VAL A 90 -31.06 -7.60 -4.27
C VAL A 90 -29.64 -7.67 -4.81
N LYS A 91 -28.86 -6.62 -4.56
CA LYS A 91 -27.43 -6.57 -4.89
C LYS A 91 -26.61 -6.54 -3.61
N ARG A 92 -25.43 -7.16 -3.64
CA ARG A 92 -24.44 -6.98 -2.58
C ARG A 92 -23.51 -5.83 -2.95
N ILE A 93 -23.22 -4.99 -1.97
CA ILE A 93 -22.19 -3.97 -2.02
C ILE A 93 -21.20 -4.19 -0.88
N GLY A 94 -20.00 -3.66 -1.01
CA GLY A 94 -18.97 -3.77 0.00
C GLY A 94 -17.61 -3.42 -0.56
N THR A 95 -16.56 -3.83 0.15
CA THR A 95 -15.17 -3.64 -0.27
C THR A 95 -14.61 -4.97 -0.75
N ALA A 96 -13.99 -4.98 -1.94
CA ALA A 96 -13.30 -6.14 -2.45
C ALA A 96 -12.07 -6.46 -1.59
N LEU A 97 -11.86 -7.74 -1.27
CA LEU A 97 -10.69 -8.23 -0.55
C LEU A 97 -10.02 -9.31 -1.37
N SER A 98 -8.79 -9.06 -1.80
CA SER A 98 -8.02 -10.07 -2.55
C SER A 98 -6.96 -10.70 -1.67
N TYR A 99 -6.75 -12.00 -1.81
CA TYR A 99 -5.84 -12.78 -0.97
C TYR A 99 -4.70 -13.33 -1.82
N ARG A 100 -3.46 -13.15 -1.37
CA ARG A 100 -2.29 -13.79 -1.97
C ARG A 100 -1.64 -14.69 -0.95
N PHE A 101 -1.55 -15.96 -1.28
CA PHE A 101 -0.89 -16.97 -0.46
C PHE A 101 0.49 -17.22 -1.05
N VAL A 102 1.53 -17.10 -0.23
CA VAL A 102 2.92 -17.27 -0.65
C VAL A 102 3.58 -18.26 0.30
N ARG A 103 4.21 -19.29 -0.24
CA ARG A 103 5.00 -20.26 0.49
C ARG A 103 6.47 -19.96 0.29
N ASP A 104 7.20 -19.94 1.39
CA ASP A 104 8.66 -19.86 1.42
C ASP A 104 9.25 -20.94 2.32
N ASP A 105 10.54 -20.79 2.64
CA ASP A 105 11.31 -21.68 3.51
C ASP A 105 10.80 -21.73 4.95
N LYS A 106 10.10 -20.68 5.42
CA LYS A 106 9.53 -20.58 6.77
C LYS A 106 8.07 -21.03 6.84
N GLY A 107 7.38 -21.11 5.71
CA GLY A 107 6.01 -21.60 5.64
C GLY A 107 5.11 -20.75 4.74
N TRP A 108 3.80 -20.81 5.00
CA TRP A 108 2.81 -20.02 4.26
C TRP A 108 2.61 -18.64 4.89
N ARG A 109 2.56 -17.61 4.04
CA ARG A 109 2.17 -16.23 4.37
C ARG A 109 0.94 -15.85 3.57
N ILE A 110 0.09 -15.06 4.20
CA ILE A 110 -1.15 -14.54 3.60
C ILE A 110 -1.00 -13.02 3.51
N PHE A 111 -1.22 -12.47 2.31
CA PHE A 111 -1.33 -11.04 2.08
C PHE A 111 -2.76 -10.73 1.69
N VAL A 112 -3.34 -9.70 2.31
CA VAL A 112 -4.68 -9.22 1.98
C VAL A 112 -4.55 -7.83 1.36
N SER A 113 -5.11 -7.68 0.17
CA SER A 113 -5.20 -6.42 -0.54
C SER A 113 -6.61 -5.87 -0.43
N VAL A 114 -6.71 -4.63 0.02
CA VAL A 114 -7.93 -3.86 0.12
C VAL A 114 -7.70 -2.50 -0.55
N GLU A 115 -8.73 -1.95 -1.16
CA GLU A 115 -8.65 -0.58 -1.68
C GLU A 115 -8.43 0.39 -0.52
N ALA A 116 -7.33 1.16 -0.58
CA ALA A 116 -7.04 2.17 0.41
C ALA A 116 -8.07 3.29 0.31
N ARG A 117 -8.76 3.60 1.41
CA ARG A 117 -9.67 4.75 1.45
C ARG A 117 -8.85 6.02 1.22
N PRO A 118 -9.26 6.90 0.29
CA PRO A 118 -8.56 8.16 0.09
C PRO A 118 -8.61 8.98 1.38
N VAL A 119 -7.44 9.34 1.90
CA VAL A 119 -7.34 10.27 3.02
C VAL A 119 -7.54 11.68 2.48
N LYS A 120 -8.43 12.46 3.13
CA LYS A 120 -8.66 13.85 2.73
C LYS A 120 -7.34 14.62 2.80
N GLN A 121 -6.96 15.28 1.72
CA GLN A 121 -5.81 16.17 1.72
C GLN A 121 -6.10 17.35 2.66
N VAL A 122 -5.29 17.48 3.72
CA VAL A 122 -5.42 18.56 4.71
C VAL A 122 -4.46 19.72 4.46
N SER A 123 -3.50 19.55 3.55
CA SER A 123 -2.47 20.55 3.28
C SER A 123 -2.99 21.74 2.46
N ARG A 124 -2.52 22.93 2.82
CA ARG A 124 -2.93 24.23 2.27
C ARG A 124 -1.70 24.96 1.72
N ARG A 125 -1.69 25.25 0.42
CA ARG A 125 -0.54 25.90 -0.25
C ARG A 125 -0.35 27.34 0.24
N GLU A 126 -1.42 27.98 0.68
CA GLU A 126 -1.44 29.33 1.23
C GLU A 126 -0.74 29.46 2.60
N LEU A 127 -0.29 28.36 3.21
CA LEU A 127 0.50 28.38 4.45
C LEU A 127 2.02 28.34 4.18
N GLY A 128 2.43 28.17 2.93
CA GLY A 128 3.82 27.91 2.53
C GLY A 128 4.04 26.44 2.17
N ALA A 129 5.27 25.95 2.26
CA ALA A 129 5.62 24.59 1.87
C ALA A 129 6.73 24.00 2.75
N ILE A 130 6.83 22.67 2.76
CA ILE A 130 7.98 21.94 3.29
C ILE A 130 8.73 21.36 2.09
N GLY A 131 9.84 21.98 1.71
CA GLY A 131 10.76 21.47 0.70
C GLY A 131 11.64 20.37 1.26
N VAL A 132 11.81 19.28 0.51
CA VAL A 132 12.65 18.16 0.89
C VAL A 132 13.60 17.80 -0.25
N ASP A 133 14.88 17.75 0.09
CA ASP A 133 15.98 17.41 -0.78
C ASP A 133 16.66 16.11 -0.31
N LEU A 134 16.98 15.24 -1.28
CA LEU A 134 17.45 13.87 -1.05
C LEU A 134 18.97 13.78 -1.23
N ASN A 135 19.70 13.70 -0.11
CA ASN A 135 21.14 13.51 -0.10
C ASN A 135 21.53 12.07 0.26
N ALA A 136 22.75 11.66 -0.08
CA ALA A 136 23.21 10.27 0.05
C ALA A 136 23.25 9.76 1.50
N ASP A 137 23.32 10.67 2.48
CA ASP A 137 23.48 10.42 3.90
C ASP A 137 22.40 11.09 4.76
N HIS A 138 21.52 11.93 4.19
CA HIS A 138 20.47 12.63 4.93
C HIS A 138 19.34 13.17 4.03
N LEU A 139 18.21 13.50 4.65
CA LEU A 139 17.20 14.39 4.06
C LEU A 139 17.45 15.82 4.53
N ALA A 140 17.51 16.76 3.61
CA ALA A 140 17.51 18.19 3.93
C ALA A 140 16.07 18.71 3.80
N VAL A 141 15.53 19.22 4.89
CA VAL A 141 14.14 19.70 4.98
C VAL A 141 14.17 21.20 5.24
N ALA A 142 13.43 21.97 4.45
CA ALA A 142 13.28 23.41 4.62
C ALA A 142 11.79 23.77 4.64
N GLU A 143 11.38 24.54 5.64
CA GLU A 143 10.00 25.01 5.76
C GLU A 143 9.91 26.49 5.43
N THR A 144 8.93 26.85 4.59
CA THR A 144 8.67 28.24 4.20
C THR A 144 7.27 28.70 4.62
N ASP A 145 7.11 30.02 4.73
CA ASP A 145 5.81 30.66 4.88
C ASP A 145 5.12 30.89 3.51
N ARG A 146 3.95 31.51 3.54
CA ARG A 146 3.14 31.86 2.35
C ARG A 146 3.81 32.82 1.37
N PHE A 147 4.85 33.54 1.81
CA PHE A 147 5.60 34.50 1.00
C PHE A 147 6.91 33.90 0.48
N GLY A 148 7.22 32.66 0.86
CA GLY A 148 8.47 31.99 0.51
C GLY A 148 9.62 32.30 1.46
N ASN A 149 9.37 32.96 2.59
CA ASN A 149 10.41 33.19 3.60
C ASN A 149 10.69 31.90 4.35
N LEU A 150 11.97 31.66 4.65
CA LEU A 150 12.41 30.50 5.41
C LEU A 150 11.95 30.63 6.87
N ILE A 151 11.21 29.62 7.35
CA ILE A 151 10.81 29.48 8.76
C ILE A 151 11.86 28.65 9.51
N GLY A 152 12.36 27.59 8.90
CA GLY A 152 13.34 26.72 9.54
C GLY A 152 13.86 25.63 8.61
N THR A 153 14.95 25.01 9.05
CA THR A 153 15.55 23.87 8.37
C THR A 153 15.76 22.72 9.34
N ARG A 154 15.77 21.50 8.81
CA ARG A 154 16.04 20.28 9.58
C ARG A 154 16.81 19.31 8.71
N ARG A 155 17.85 18.73 9.28
CA ARG A 155 18.58 17.61 8.70
C ARG A 155 18.08 16.31 9.35
N MET A 156 17.66 15.34 8.54
CA MET A 156 17.31 14.00 9.00
C MET A 156 18.37 13.03 8.53
N ASP A 157 19.28 12.62 9.41
CA ASP A 157 20.37 11.73 9.04
C ASP A 157 19.85 10.34 8.67
N LEU A 158 20.28 9.87 7.50
CA LEU A 158 20.02 8.56 6.94
C LEU A 158 21.34 7.79 6.86
N VAL A 159 21.95 7.54 8.02
CA VAL A 159 23.21 6.77 8.07
C VAL A 159 22.93 5.32 7.68
N THR A 160 23.19 5.01 6.42
CA THR A 160 23.01 3.67 5.82
C THR A 160 24.27 2.81 5.89
N TYR A 161 25.41 3.38 6.33
CA TYR A 161 26.67 2.68 6.42
C TYR A 161 26.64 1.57 7.49
N GLY A 162 27.10 0.37 7.12
CA GLY A 162 27.12 -0.80 8.01
C GLY A 162 25.74 -1.38 8.32
N LYS A 163 24.64 -0.83 7.76
CA LYS A 163 23.29 -1.29 8.01
C LYS A 163 22.84 -2.30 6.95
N THR A 164 22.03 -3.28 7.38
CA THR A 164 21.38 -4.21 6.46
C THR A 164 20.30 -3.49 5.64
N GLN A 165 19.81 -4.15 4.58
CA GLN A 165 18.73 -3.60 3.75
C GLN A 165 17.47 -3.29 4.55
N ASP A 166 17.10 -4.15 5.48
CA ASP A 166 15.91 -3.96 6.32
C ASP A 166 16.08 -2.80 7.30
N GLN A 167 17.27 -2.66 7.89
CA GLN A 167 17.60 -1.53 8.76
C GLN A 167 17.60 -0.20 8.00
N THR A 168 18.05 -0.21 6.73
CA THR A 168 17.98 0.96 5.85
C THR A 168 16.53 1.33 5.52
N LYS A 169 15.67 0.35 5.21
CA LYS A 169 14.24 0.58 4.97
C LYS A 169 13.54 1.14 6.20
N ALA A 170 13.85 0.63 7.39
CA ALA A 170 13.29 1.12 8.65
C ALA A 170 13.66 2.60 8.87
N LEU A 171 14.94 2.96 8.74
CA LEU A 171 15.38 4.36 8.85
C LEU A 171 14.66 5.30 7.87
N ILE A 172 14.54 4.88 6.60
CA ILE A 172 13.84 5.67 5.59
C ILE A 172 12.36 5.80 5.94
N GLY A 173 11.74 4.72 6.43
CA GLY A 173 10.36 4.72 6.91
C GLY A 173 10.15 5.70 8.07
N ASP A 174 11.04 5.68 9.07
CA ASP A 174 10.98 6.57 10.23
C ASP A 174 11.13 8.04 9.82
N ALA A 175 12.04 8.33 8.89
CA ALA A 175 12.20 9.67 8.34
C ALA A 175 10.93 10.13 7.58
N ALA A 176 10.33 9.25 6.78
CA ALA A 176 9.09 9.54 6.06
C ALA A 176 7.91 9.80 7.03
N VAL A 177 7.79 9.03 8.11
CA VAL A 177 6.78 9.24 9.16
C VAL A 177 7.00 10.58 9.86
N SER A 178 8.25 10.90 10.23
CA SER A 178 8.58 12.16 10.89
C SER A 178 8.26 13.37 10.01
N LEU A 179 8.57 13.29 8.72
CA LEU A 179 8.26 14.33 7.73
C LEU A 179 6.75 14.48 7.52
N ALA A 180 6.01 13.37 7.40
CA ALA A 180 4.56 13.39 7.25
C ALA A 180 3.87 14.01 8.47
N ALA A 181 4.34 13.70 9.68
CA ALA A 181 3.85 14.30 10.92
C ALA A 181 4.11 15.81 10.94
N GLN A 182 5.32 16.26 10.57
CA GLN A 182 5.64 17.69 10.48
C GLN A 182 4.70 18.41 9.49
N ALA A 183 4.48 17.84 8.31
CA ALA A 183 3.60 18.41 7.30
C ALA A 183 2.13 18.47 7.77
N GLN A 184 1.68 17.44 8.48
CA GLN A 184 0.34 17.41 9.05
C GLN A 184 0.17 18.48 10.13
N THR A 185 1.14 18.62 11.05
CA THR A 185 1.13 19.65 12.10
C THR A 185 1.17 21.06 11.51
N ALA A 186 2.01 21.30 10.51
CA ALA A 186 2.12 22.60 9.85
C ALA A 186 0.93 22.90 8.92
N GLY A 187 0.16 21.88 8.52
CA GLY A 187 -0.88 22.00 7.49
C GLY A 187 -0.32 22.32 6.10
N LYS A 188 0.97 22.05 5.85
CA LYS A 188 1.68 22.47 4.63
C LYS A 188 1.89 21.30 3.67
N PRO A 189 1.90 21.56 2.35
CA PRO A 189 2.29 20.55 1.37
C PRO A 189 3.79 20.23 1.51
N ILE A 190 4.13 18.97 1.26
CA ILE A 190 5.52 18.53 1.03
C ILE A 190 5.82 18.71 -0.46
N VAL A 191 6.94 19.34 -0.77
CA VAL A 191 7.46 19.53 -2.12
C VAL A 191 8.78 18.79 -2.22
N LEU A 192 8.90 17.93 -3.22
CA LEU A 192 10.09 17.15 -3.53
C LEU A 192 10.64 17.60 -4.88
N GLU A 193 11.95 17.48 -5.09
CA GLU A 193 12.52 17.66 -6.42
C GLU A 193 11.88 16.69 -7.42
N ALA A 194 11.59 17.19 -8.63
CA ALA A 194 11.05 16.39 -9.72
C ALA A 194 12.15 15.49 -10.30
N LEU A 195 12.47 14.42 -9.58
CA LEU A 195 13.51 13.48 -9.97
C LEU A 195 13.05 12.54 -11.07
N ASN A 196 13.74 12.58 -12.20
CA ASN A 196 13.77 11.43 -13.08
C ASN A 196 14.69 10.37 -12.45
N PHE A 197 14.09 9.48 -11.66
CA PHE A 197 14.81 8.42 -10.95
C PHE A 197 15.61 7.51 -11.87
N GLN A 198 15.20 7.30 -13.13
CA GLN A 198 15.97 6.49 -14.07
C GLN A 198 17.26 7.19 -14.51
N LYS A 199 17.16 8.48 -14.85
CA LYS A 199 18.31 9.30 -15.26
C LYS A 199 19.29 9.54 -14.10
N LYS A 200 18.78 9.95 -12.93
CA LYS A 200 19.59 10.20 -11.73
C LYS A 200 20.19 8.89 -11.20
N LYS A 201 19.49 7.75 -11.29
CA LYS A 201 20.08 6.44 -10.95
C LYS A 201 21.22 6.06 -11.90
N ALA A 202 21.04 6.20 -13.21
CA ALA A 202 22.08 5.88 -14.19
C ALA A 202 23.33 6.78 -14.04
N GLU A 203 23.12 8.07 -13.77
CA GLU A 203 24.21 9.02 -13.49
C GLU A 203 24.92 8.69 -12.15
N LEU A 204 24.17 8.27 -11.13
CA LEU A 204 24.73 8.00 -9.80
C LEU A 204 25.25 6.57 -9.63
N GLU A 205 24.90 5.62 -10.50
CA GLU A 205 25.42 4.24 -10.47
C GLU A 205 26.94 4.22 -10.62
N THR A 206 27.50 5.16 -11.37
CA THR A 206 28.94 5.32 -11.58
C THR A 206 29.60 6.31 -10.62
N THR A 207 28.93 7.42 -10.27
CA THR A 207 29.55 8.50 -9.45
C THR A 207 29.25 8.37 -7.95
N HIS A 208 28.05 7.94 -7.55
CA HIS A 208 27.64 7.82 -6.14
C HIS A 208 26.69 6.62 -5.93
N PRO A 209 27.21 5.37 -5.97
CA PRO A 209 26.38 4.16 -5.96
C PRO A 209 25.48 4.00 -4.71
N LYS A 210 25.81 4.70 -3.62
CA LYS A 210 24.98 4.78 -2.41
C LYS A 210 23.67 5.55 -2.64
N GLN A 211 23.75 6.67 -3.34
CA GLN A 211 22.58 7.50 -3.66
C GLN A 211 21.68 6.79 -4.69
N ALA A 212 22.26 6.04 -5.63
CA ALA A 212 21.51 5.18 -6.56
C ALA A 212 20.69 4.09 -5.84
N ARG A 213 21.27 3.44 -4.81
CA ARG A 213 20.56 2.46 -3.97
C ARG A 213 19.42 3.11 -3.16
N MET A 214 19.67 4.28 -2.59
CA MET A 214 18.64 5.02 -1.86
C MET A 214 17.48 5.42 -2.77
N ILE A 215 17.77 5.94 -3.96
CA ILE A 215 16.77 6.24 -4.99
C ILE A 215 15.97 4.98 -5.37
N SER A 216 16.63 3.82 -5.48
CA SER A 216 15.93 2.56 -5.76
C SER A 216 14.96 2.13 -4.65
N SER A 217 15.25 2.47 -3.38
CA SER A 217 14.31 2.24 -2.27
C SER A 217 13.16 3.25 -2.21
N PHE A 218 13.33 4.46 -2.76
CA PHE A 218 12.28 5.47 -2.87
C PHE A 218 11.41 5.32 -4.13
N ALA A 219 11.86 4.57 -5.13
CA ALA A 219 11.19 4.42 -6.41
C ALA A 219 9.89 3.61 -6.30
N CYS A 220 8.82 4.28 -5.85
CA CYS A 220 7.45 3.85 -6.12
C CYS A 220 7.15 4.20 -7.59
N ASN A 221 7.33 3.22 -8.48
CA ASN A 221 7.06 3.40 -9.90
C ASN A 221 5.54 3.36 -10.15
N LYS A 222 4.83 4.46 -9.89
CA LYS A 222 3.58 4.93 -10.53
C LYS A 222 2.89 5.97 -9.64
N GLY A 223 2.91 7.22 -10.09
CA GLY A 223 2.17 8.30 -9.44
C GLY A 223 2.32 9.61 -10.20
N ARG A 224 2.20 9.57 -11.53
CA ARG A 224 2.16 10.79 -12.35
C ARG A 224 0.81 11.46 -12.08
N ILE A 225 0.73 12.32 -11.06
CA ILE A 225 -0.41 13.21 -10.87
C ILE A 225 -0.35 14.21 -12.04
N LYS A 226 -1.08 13.91 -13.11
CA LYS A 226 -1.39 14.93 -14.11
C LYS A 226 -2.36 15.90 -13.45
N HIS A 227 -1.86 17.05 -13.03
CA HIS A 227 -2.72 18.23 -12.90
C HIS A 227 -3.18 18.60 -14.32
N GLN A 228 -4.39 18.17 -14.69
CA GLN A 228 -5.16 18.85 -15.72
C GLN A 228 -6.35 19.49 -15.02
N GLY A 229 -6.52 20.79 -15.26
CA GLY A 229 -7.61 21.58 -14.68
C GLY A 229 -8.97 21.05 -15.09
N GLY A 230 -9.94 21.26 -14.20
CA GLY A 230 -11.37 21.28 -14.51
C GLY A 230 -11.92 20.07 -15.27
N GLY A 231 -12.13 18.95 -14.58
CA GLY A 231 -12.91 17.85 -15.12
C GLY A 231 -12.91 16.65 -14.18
N ILE A 232 -14.11 16.18 -13.81
CA ILE A 232 -14.33 15.02 -12.93
C ILE A 232 -13.70 13.76 -13.58
N PRO A 233 -12.72 13.08 -12.95
CA PRO A 233 -12.12 11.90 -13.56
C PRO A 233 -12.92 10.64 -13.20
N CYS A 234 -13.45 10.00 -14.24
CA CYS A 234 -13.93 8.62 -14.26
C CYS A 234 -12.74 7.67 -14.45
N TRP A 235 -12.62 6.66 -13.60
CA TRP A 235 -11.55 5.66 -13.65
C TRP A 235 -11.91 4.53 -14.64
N ARG A 236 -11.00 4.18 -15.54
CA ARG A 236 -10.95 2.87 -16.22
C ARG A 236 -9.55 2.29 -16.04
#